data_AF-A0AA37A7I4-F1
#
_entry.id   AF-A0AA37A7I4-F1
#
_cell.length_a   1.000
_cell.length_b   1.000
_cell.length_c   1.000
_cell.angle_alpha   90.00
_cell.angle_beta   90.00
_cell.angle_gamma   90.00
#
_symmetry.space_group_name_H-M   'P 1'
#
loop_
_entity.id
_entity.type
_entity.pdbx_description
1 polymer ?
#
loop_
_entity_poly.entity_id
_entity_poly.type
_entity_poly.pdbx_seq_one_letter_code
_entity_poly.pdbx_strand_id
1 'polypeptide(L)' 'MCETKKLPELFGSLVFNEGTMKERLSSASYSAWKKCVTEGTPLDLSTANEIAEAMKQWAVEKGATHFTHWFQPMTGV' A
#
# COMPACT_ATOMS: atom_id res chain seq x y z
N MET A 1 13.88 -24.79 5.97
CA MET A 1 14.41 -24.74 4.60
C MET A 1 14.66 -23.28 4.25
N CYS A 2 15.88 -22.89 3.93
CA CYS A 2 16.17 -21.51 3.51
C CYS A 2 15.80 -21.40 2.03
N GLU A 3 14.64 -20.81 1.71
CA GLU A 3 14.29 -20.54 0.31
C GLU A 3 15.27 -19.51 -0.27
N THR A 4 16.09 -19.93 -1.23
CA THR A 4 16.89 -19.03 -2.06
C THR A 4 16.01 -18.33 -3.07
N LYS A 5 15.23 -17.33 -2.64
CA LYS A 5 14.54 -16.42 -3.57
C LYS A 5 15.57 -15.59 -4.30
N LYS A 6 15.39 -15.42 -5.62
CA LYS A 6 16.30 -14.59 -6.41
C LYS A 6 16.14 -13.14 -5.97
N LEU A 7 17.22 -12.36 -5.99
CA LEU A 7 17.22 -10.96 -5.53
C LEU A 7 16.05 -10.10 -6.08
N PRO A 8 15.68 -10.21 -7.38
CA PRO A 8 14.54 -9.46 -7.93
C PRO A 8 13.19 -9.83 -7.30
N GLU A 9 13.04 -11.06 -6.81
CA GLU A 9 11.81 -11.56 -6.19
C GLU A 9 11.69 -11.11 -4.72
N LEU A 10 12.82 -10.77 -4.08
CA LEU A 10 12.85 -10.23 -2.72
C LEU A 10 12.59 -8.72 -2.69
N PHE A 11 13.12 -8.00 -3.67
CA PHE A 11 12.96 -6.55 -3.77
C PHE A 11 11.47 -6.17 -3.91
N GLY A 12 10.99 -5.27 -3.05
CA GLY A 12 9.59 -4.81 -3.10
C GLY A 12 8.54 -5.85 -2.69
N SER A 13 8.94 -7.06 -2.29
CA SER A 13 8.02 -8.16 -1.94
C SER A 13 7.15 -7.92 -0.70
N LEU A 14 7.58 -6.98 0.16
CA LEU A 14 6.88 -6.52 1.36
C LEU A 14 6.46 -5.05 1.22
N VAL A 15 6.13 -4.62 0.00
CA VAL A 15 5.61 -3.27 -0.28
C VAL A 15 4.25 -3.40 -0.96
N PHE A 16 3.26 -2.69 -0.43
CA PHE A 16 1.94 -2.56 -1.07
C PHE A 16 2.04 -1.55 -2.23
N ASN A 17 2.54 -2.03 -3.38
CA ASN A 17 2.84 -1.22 -4.56
C ASN A 17 1.65 -1.11 -5.54
N GLU A 18 1.82 -0.35 -6.62
CA GLU A 18 0.78 -0.17 -7.66
C GLU A 18 0.31 -1.50 -8.28
N GLY A 19 1.21 -2.49 -8.44
CA GLY A 19 0.84 -3.82 -8.95
C GLY A 19 -0.11 -4.53 -7.98
N THR A 20 0.26 -4.59 -6.71
CA THR A 20 -0.59 -5.16 -5.65
C THR A 20 -1.92 -4.41 -5.51
N MET A 21 -1.90 -3.08 -5.66
CA MET A 21 -3.11 -2.25 -5.65
C MET A 21 -4.04 -2.60 -6.81
N LYS A 22 -3.52 -2.76 -8.04
CA LYS A 22 -4.34 -3.17 -9.20
C LYS A 22 -4.95 -4.55 -9.05
N GLU A 23 -4.26 -5.46 -8.37
CA GLU A 23 -4.75 -6.83 -8.13
C GLU A 23 -5.85 -6.88 -7.07
N ARG A 24 -5.83 -5.97 -6.09
CA ARG A 24 -6.70 -6.04 -4.89
C ARG A 24 -7.82 -5.01 -4.85
N LEU A 25 -7.66 -3.88 -5.51
CA LEU A 25 -8.65 -2.80 -5.51
C LEU A 25 -9.59 -2.94 -6.70
N SER A 26 -10.78 -2.37 -6.56
CA SER A 26 -11.65 -2.15 -7.71
C SER A 26 -11.00 -1.20 -8.72
N SER A 27 -11.34 -1.37 -10.00
CA SER A 27 -10.87 -0.49 -11.07
C SER A 27 -11.20 0.98 -10.82
N ALA A 28 -12.36 1.24 -10.18
CA ALA A 28 -12.81 2.57 -9.82
C ALA A 28 -11.91 3.19 -8.74
N SER A 29 -11.67 2.47 -7.64
CA SER A 29 -10.86 2.96 -6.52
C SER A 29 -9.38 3.12 -6.89
N TYR A 30 -8.84 2.21 -7.70
CA TYR A 30 -7.49 2.38 -8.25
C TYR A 30 -7.38 3.64 -9.12
N SER A 31 -8.37 3.90 -9.99
CA SER A 31 -8.37 5.07 -10.86
C SER A 31 -8.54 6.37 -10.07
N ALA A 32 -9.43 6.38 -9.08
CA ALA A 32 -9.62 7.52 -8.18
C ALA A 32 -8.34 7.84 -7.40
N TRP A 33 -7.69 6.85 -6.82
CA TRP A 33 -6.39 7.02 -6.16
C TRP A 33 -5.33 7.57 -7.11
N LYS A 34 -5.19 6.99 -8.32
CA LYS A 34 -4.18 7.43 -9.30
C LYS A 34 -4.40 8.88 -9.71
N LYS A 35 -5.66 9.31 -9.85
CA LYS A 35 -6.04 10.70 -10.12
C LYS A 35 -5.63 11.61 -8.96
N CYS A 36 -5.95 11.25 -7.72
CA CYS A 36 -5.56 12.02 -6.53
C CYS A 36 -4.04 12.21 -6.42
N VAL A 37 -3.26 11.17 -6.69
CA VAL A 37 -1.80 11.24 -6.68
C VAL A 37 -1.26 12.14 -7.79
N THR A 38 -1.85 12.10 -8.99
CA THR A 38 -1.38 12.88 -10.15
C THR A 38 -1.76 14.36 -10.04
N GLU A 39 -2.97 14.65 -9.56
CA GLU A 39 -3.54 16.00 -9.52
C GLU A 39 -3.33 16.70 -8.18
N GLY A 40 -2.87 15.99 -7.14
CA GLY A 40 -2.76 16.53 -5.79
C GLY A 40 -4.12 16.81 -5.13
N THR A 41 -5.16 16.11 -5.55
CA THR A 41 -6.53 16.30 -5.03
C THR A 41 -6.78 15.40 -3.81
N PRO A 42 -7.69 15.79 -2.90
CA PRO A 42 -8.06 14.97 -1.75
C PRO A 42 -8.63 13.62 -2.20
N LEU A 43 -8.26 12.56 -1.49
CA LEU A 43 -8.83 11.24 -1.69
C LEU A 43 -10.21 11.16 -1.04
N ASP A 44 -11.20 10.65 -1.77
CA ASP A 44 -12.53 10.40 -1.23
C ASP A 44 -12.49 9.36 -0.09
N LEU A 45 -13.30 9.57 0.94
CA LEU A 45 -13.33 8.70 2.12
C LEU A 45 -13.72 7.25 1.77
N SER A 46 -14.62 7.04 0.82
CA SER A 46 -15.04 5.70 0.39
C SER A 46 -13.88 4.95 -0.26
N THR A 47 -13.17 5.59 -1.19
CA THR A 47 -11.95 5.07 -1.81
C THR A 47 -10.86 4.81 -0.77
N ALA A 48 -10.69 5.71 0.20
CA ALA A 48 -9.72 5.56 1.27
C ALA A 48 -10.00 4.33 2.15
N ASN A 49 -11.28 4.09 2.49
CA ASN A 49 -11.68 2.93 3.28
C ASN A 49 -11.44 1.60 2.52
N GLU A 50 -11.72 1.56 1.22
CA GLU A 50 -11.43 0.38 0.39
C GLU A 50 -9.92 0.08 0.35
N ILE A 51 -9.10 1.11 0.14
CA ILE A 51 -7.64 0.97 0.15
C ILE A 51 -7.14 0.51 1.51
N ALA A 52 -7.65 1.07 2.61
CA ALA A 52 -7.27 0.68 3.96
C ALA A 52 -7.61 -0.79 4.25
N GLU A 53 -8.79 -1.26 3.83
CA GLU A 53 -9.18 -2.66 3.99
C GLU A 53 -8.28 -3.60 3.19
N ALA A 54 -8.02 -3.28 1.91
CA ALA A 54 -7.14 -4.07 1.06
C ALA A 54 -5.69 -4.12 1.58
N MET A 55 -5.18 -2.98 2.06
CA MET A 55 -3.86 -2.88 2.70
C MET A 55 -3.78 -3.75 3.96
N LYS A 56 -4.80 -3.69 4.82
CA LYS A 56 -4.87 -4.48 6.05
C LYS A 56 -4.85 -5.97 5.73
N GLN A 57 -5.70 -6.43 4.80
CA GLN A 57 -5.76 -7.84 4.41
C GLN A 57 -4.41 -8.32 3.87
N TRP A 58 -3.80 -7.56 2.95
CA TRP A 58 -2.48 -7.87 2.41
C TRP A 58 -1.39 -7.94 3.49
N ALA A 59 -1.41 -7.02 4.46
CA ALA A 59 -0.43 -6.99 5.53
C ALA A 59 -0.60 -8.17 6.49
N VAL A 60 -1.85 -8.51 6.83
CA VAL A 60 -2.18 -9.65 7.71
C VAL A 60 -1.80 -10.98 7.06
N GLU A 61 -2.00 -11.16 5.74
CA GLU A 61 -1.52 -12.33 5.00
C GLU A 61 0.01 -12.49 5.08
N LYS A 62 0.74 -11.39 5.28
CA LYS A 62 2.19 -11.35 5.47
C LYS A 62 2.62 -11.41 6.94
N GLY A 63 1.68 -11.64 7.86
CA GLY A 63 1.94 -11.79 9.29
C GLY A 63 2.02 -10.48 10.07
N ALA A 64 1.61 -9.34 9.49
CA ALA A 64 1.54 -8.08 10.23
C ALA A 64 0.42 -8.12 11.27
N THR A 65 0.70 -7.61 12.47
CA THR A 65 -0.24 -7.58 13.61
C THR A 65 -0.56 -6.17 14.09
N HIS A 66 0.23 -5.19 13.68
CA HIS A 66 0.12 -3.80 14.09
C HIS A 66 0.27 -2.88 12.88
N PHE A 67 -0.28 -1.68 12.98
CA PHE A 67 -0.03 -0.60 12.03
C PHE A 67 0.52 0.62 12.77
N THR A 68 1.23 1.48 12.06
CA THR A 68 1.70 2.75 12.57
C THR A 68 1.71 3.78 11.46
N HIS A 69 1.50 5.05 11.80
CA HIS A 69 1.76 6.16 10.89
C HIS A 69 3.26 6.44 10.91
N TRP A 70 3.95 6.02 9.85
CA TRP A 70 5.37 6.30 9.70
C TRP A 70 5.55 7.66 9.03
N PHE A 71 6.18 8.60 9.75
CA PHE A 71 6.51 9.92 9.24
C PHE A 71 7.82 10.40 9.89
N GLN A 72 8.56 11.24 9.18
CA GLN A 72 9.73 11.92 9.73
C GLN A 72 9.28 13.28 10.29
N PRO A 73 9.24 13.48 11.62
CA PRO A 73 8.87 14.77 12.19
C PRO A 73 9.95 15.82 11.89
N MET A 74 9.53 17.06 11.62
CA MET A 74 10.44 18.21 11.53
C MET A 74 10.78 18.74 12.93
N THR A 75 11.30 17.87 13.80
CA THR A 75 11.91 18.30 15.06
C THR A 75 13.30 18.83 14.73
N GLY A 76 13.36 20.14 14.46
CA GLY A 76 14.47 20.83 13.80
C GLY A 76 15.88 20.46 14.26
N VAL A 77 16.74 20.23 13.26
CA VAL A 77 18.14 20.63 13.27
C VAL A 77 18.23 21.96 12.55
#